data_AF-A0A941U3K8-F1
#
_entry.id   AF-A0A941U3K8-F1
#
_cell.length_a   1.000
_cell.length_b   1.000
_cell.length_c   1.000
_cell.angle_alpha   90.00
_cell.angle_beta   90.00
_cell.angle_gamma   90.00
#
_symmetry.space_group_name_H-M   'P 1'
#
loop_
_entity.id
_entity.type
_entity.pdbx_description
1 polymer ?
#
loop_
_entity_poly.entity_id
_entity_poly.type
_entity_poly.pdbx_seq_one_letter_code
_entity_poly.pdbx_strand_id
1 'polypeptide(L)' 'MRGWRLPRRQFEPAIHRHLPAVARALGTTEGWAMLLFLETPHESLDGRSPRTALEQGEAERVIDLAGTEGTGER' A
#
# COMPACT_ATOMS: atom_id res chain seq x y z
N MET A 1 4.17 18.04 10.92
CA MET A 1 4.92 16.94 11.56
C MET A 1 5.94 16.43 10.55
N ARG A 2 7.16 16.03 10.96
CA ARG A 2 8.17 15.54 10.00
C ARG A 2 7.75 14.13 9.55
N GLY A 3 6.94 14.07 8.50
CA GLY A 3 6.45 12.82 7.93
C GLY A 3 7.62 11.93 7.58
N TRP A 4 7.68 10.75 8.21
CA TRP A 4 8.60 9.71 7.82
C TRP A 4 8.40 9.39 6.34
N ARG A 5 9.50 9.38 5.58
CA ARG A 5 9.46 9.07 4.15
C ARG A 5 9.64 7.57 4.00
N LEU A 6 8.71 6.95 3.25
CA LEU A 6 8.79 5.53 2.92
C LEU A 6 10.16 5.20 2.29
N PRO A 7 10.96 4.27 2.86
CA PRO A 7 12.27 3.93 2.33
C PRO A 7 12.15 3.14 1.02
N ARG A 8 12.04 3.82 -0.13
CA ARG A 8 11.82 3.16 -1.44
C ARG A 8 12.83 2.04 -1.77
N ARG A 9 14.08 2.12 -1.26
CA ARG A 9 15.10 1.07 -1.46
C ARG A 9 14.74 -0.30 -0.87
N GLN A 10 13.79 -0.38 0.06
CA GLN A 10 13.36 -1.67 0.63
C GLN A 10 12.40 -2.44 -0.31
N PHE A 11 11.92 -1.81 -1.38
CA PHE A 11 10.94 -2.39 -2.30
C PHE A 11 11.57 -2.67 -3.65
N GLU A 12 11.15 -3.77 -4.28
CA GLU A 12 11.47 -4.06 -5.67
C GLU A 12 11.07 -2.90 -6.60
N PRO A 13 11.86 -2.57 -7.63
CA PRO A 13 11.57 -1.45 -8.54
C PRO A 13 10.19 -1.54 -9.18
N ALA A 14 9.69 -2.76 -9.42
CA ALA A 14 8.36 -3.02 -9.99
C ALA A 14 7.22 -2.44 -9.12
N ILE A 15 7.39 -2.41 -7.79
CA ILE A 15 6.39 -1.90 -6.84
C ILE A 15 6.33 -0.38 -6.88
N HIS A 16 7.46 0.30 -7.17
CA HIS A 16 7.59 1.75 -7.00
C HIS A 16 6.60 2.54 -7.85
N ARG A 17 6.26 2.02 -9.04
CA ARG A 17 5.30 2.67 -9.95
C ARG A 17 3.87 2.68 -9.39
N HIS A 18 3.56 1.79 -8.45
CA HIS A 18 2.23 1.62 -7.87
C HIS A 18 2.04 2.43 -6.58
N LEU A 19 3.12 2.75 -5.86
CA LEU A 19 3.07 3.47 -4.58
C LEU A 19 2.25 4.79 -4.63
N PRO A 20 2.35 5.64 -5.66
CA PRO A 20 1.52 6.86 -5.72
C PRO A 20 0.02 6.58 -5.82
N ALA A 21 -0.39 5.54 -6.56
CA ALA A 21 -1.79 5.17 -6.71
C ALA A 21 -2.35 4.61 -5.40
N VAL A 22 -1.58 3.75 -4.72
CA VAL A 22 -1.94 3.23 -3.39
C VAL A 22 -2.06 4.37 -2.37
N ALA A 23 -1.15 5.34 -2.38
CA ALA A 23 -1.18 6.48 -1.45
C ALA A 23 -2.44 7.32 -1.61
N ARG A 24 -2.80 7.57 -2.87
CA ARG A 24 -4.02 8.28 -3.23
C ARG A 24 -5.27 7.51 -2.78
N ALA A 25 -5.31 6.19 -3.00
CA ALA A 25 -6.44 5.36 -2.61
C ALA A 25 -6.61 5.29 -1.08
N LEU A 26 -5.52 5.14 -0.34
CA LEU A 26 -5.51 5.23 1.13
C LEU A 26 -5.85 6.63 1.67
N GLY A 27 -5.76 7.67 0.83
CA GLY A 27 -5.93 9.06 1.27
C GLY A 27 -4.84 9.55 2.21
N THR A 28 -3.63 8.96 2.15
CA THR A 28 -2.53 9.29 3.06
C THR A 28 -1.29 9.81 2.34
N THR A 29 -0.61 10.76 2.97
CA THR A 29 0.76 11.18 2.61
C THR A 29 1.79 10.69 3.61
N GLU A 30 1.35 10.01 4.68
CA GLU A 30 2.21 9.57 5.78
C GLU A 30 2.88 8.24 5.42
N GLY A 31 4.21 8.25 5.29
CA GLY A 31 4.96 7.07 4.88
C GLY A 31 4.87 5.89 5.86
N TRP A 32 4.58 6.14 7.14
CA TRP A 32 4.32 5.09 8.12
C TRP A 32 2.98 4.40 7.91
N ALA A 33 1.90 5.15 7.64
CA ALA A 33 0.59 4.56 7.35
C ALA A 33 0.65 3.71 6.07
N MET A 34 1.33 4.23 5.04
CA MET A 34 1.62 3.48 3.82
C MET A 34 2.42 2.20 4.10
N LEU A 35 3.46 2.28 4.93
CA LEU A 35 4.28 1.11 5.26
C LEU A 35 3.46 0.06 6.02
N LEU A 36 2.68 0.48 7.01
CA LEU A 36 1.82 -0.41 7.79
C LEU A 36 0.84 -1.15 6.88
N PHE A 37 0.15 -0.43 5.99
CA PHE A 37 -0.72 -1.04 4.99
C PHE A 37 0.03 -2.07 4.13
N LEU A 38 1.16 -1.69 3.54
CA LEU A 38 1.93 -2.57 2.65
C LEU A 38 2.44 -3.87 3.31
N GLU A 39 2.58 -3.88 4.63
CA GLU A 39 3.13 -4.99 5.42
C GLU A 39 2.05 -5.85 6.09
N THR A 40 0.83 -5.33 6.23
CA THR A 40 -0.24 -6.02 6.95
C THR A 40 -0.88 -7.07 6.04
N PRO A 41 -1.07 -8.33 6.48
CA PRO A 41 -1.84 -9.31 5.73
C PRO A 41 -3.33 -8.94 5.67
N HIS A 42 -3.96 -9.09 4.50
CA HIS A 42 -5.41 -8.90 4.36
C HIS A 42 -6.08 -10.16 3.79
N GLU A 43 -7.23 -10.53 4.35
CA GLU A 43 -8.02 -11.67 3.87
C GLU A 43 -8.46 -11.50 2.41
N SER A 44 -8.74 -10.25 2.00
CA SER A 44 -9.09 -9.88 0.62
C SER A 44 -7.95 -10.12 -0.39
N LEU A 45 -6.72 -10.36 0.08
CA LEU A 45 -5.54 -10.74 -0.71
C LEU A 45 -5.09 -12.17 -0.39
N ASP A 46 -6.02 -13.03 0.03
CA ASP A 46 -5.76 -14.43 0.35
C ASP A 46 -4.76 -14.58 1.51
N GLY A 47 -4.78 -13.64 2.48
CA GLY A 47 -3.88 -13.62 3.62
C GLY A 47 -2.47 -13.11 3.31
N ARG A 48 -2.22 -12.57 2.12
CA ARG A 48 -0.95 -11.94 1.73
C ARG A 48 -0.94 -10.46 2.10
N SER A 49 0.25 -9.89 2.22
CA SER A 49 0.40 -8.43 2.35
C SER A 49 0.25 -7.75 0.98
N PRO A 50 -0.13 -6.45 0.95
CA PRO A 50 -0.21 -5.69 -0.29
C PRO A 50 1.14 -5.61 -1.00
N ARG A 51 2.28 -5.63 -0.27
CA ARG A 51 3.59 -5.78 -0.90
C ARG A 51 3.68 -7.05 -1.73
N THR A 52 3.40 -8.21 -1.14
CA THR A 52 3.51 -9.49 -1.84
C THR A 52 2.56 -9.57 -3.03
N ALA A 53 1.34 -9.04 -2.90
CA ALA A 53 0.40 -8.96 -4.02
C ALA A 53 0.92 -8.04 -5.15
N LEU A 54 1.53 -6.89 -4.82
CA LEU A 54 2.17 -6.01 -5.80
C LEU A 54 3.33 -6.69 -6.54
N GLU A 55 4.15 -7.47 -5.82
CA GLU A 55 5.24 -8.25 -6.41
C GLU A 55 4.75 -9.33 -7.38
N GLN A 56 3.54 -9.84 -7.16
CA GLN A 56 2.88 -10.84 -8.02
C GLN A 56 2.06 -10.21 -9.15
N GLY A 57 2.07 -8.87 -9.28
CA GLY A 57 1.39 -8.16 -10.36
C GLY A 57 -0.09 -7.85 -10.09
N GLU A 58 -0.59 -8.08 -8.88
CA GLU A 58 -1.99 -7.84 -8.49
C GLU A 58 -2.24 -6.39 -8.04
N ALA A 59 -1.70 -5.42 -8.77
CA ALA A 59 -1.74 -4.02 -8.35
C ALA A 59 -3.15 -3.41 -8.28
N GLU A 60 -4.06 -3.82 -9.17
CA GLU A 60 -5.44 -3.35 -9.18
C GLU A 60 -6.17 -3.76 -7.90
N ARG A 61 -6.06 -5.04 -7.51
CA ARG A 61 -6.64 -5.60 -6.28
C ARG A 61 -6.13 -4.87 -5.03
N VAL A 62 -4.84 -4.48 -5.02
CA VAL A 62 -4.23 -3.71 -3.92
C VAL A 62 -4.74 -2.26 -3.87
N ILE A 63 -4.92 -1.62 -5.02
CA ILE A 63 -5.44 -0.24 -5.08
C ILE A 63 -6.91 -0.19 -4.64
N ASP A 64 -7.71 -1.18 -5.04
CA ASP A 64 -9.10 -1.28 -4.61
C ASP A 64 -9.20 -1.48 -3.09
N LEU A 65 -8.41 -2.40 -2.53
CA LEU A 65 -8.32 -2.61 -1.09
C LEU A 65 -7.95 -1.30 -0.35
N ALA A 66 -6.92 -0.60 -0.81
CA ALA A 66 -6.53 0.69 -0.25
C ALA A 66 -7.69 1.71 -0.25
N GLY A 67 -8.50 1.74 -1.31
CA GLY A 67 -9.67 2.61 -1.40
C GLY A 67 -10.76 2.26 -0.38
N THR A 68 -10.95 0.97 -0.08
CA THR A 68 -11.90 0.52 0.93
C THR A 68 -11.47 0.93 2.35
N GLU A 69 -10.19 0.78 2.68
CA GLU A 69 -9.67 1.15 4.02
C GLU A 69 -9.63 2.66 4.22
N GLY A 70 -9.17 3.42 3.22
CA GLY A 70 -9.14 4.89 3.26
C GLY A 70 -10.53 5.55 3.33
N THR A 71 -11.59 4.81 3.00
CA THR A 71 -12.99 5.26 3.14
C THR A 71 -13.61 4.83 4.47
N GLY A 72 -13.13 3.73 5.06
CA GLY A 72 -13.67 3.15 6.31
C GLY A 72 -13.20 3.81 7.61
N GLU A 73 -12.07 4.51 7.60
CA GLU A 73 -11.52 5.22 8.77
C GLU A 73 -11.96 6.69 8.90
N ARG A 74 -13.03 7.11 8.20
CA ARG A 74 -13.54 8.49 8.23
C ARG A 74 -14.81 8.64 9.07
#